data_AF-A0A7W0T3Q9-F1
#
_entry.id   AF-A0A7W0T3Q9-F1
#
_cell.length_a   1.000
_cell.length_b   1.000
_cell.length_c   1.000
_cell.angle_alpha   90.00
_cell.angle_beta   90.00
_cell.angle_gamma   90.00
#
_symmetry.space_group_name_H-M   'P 1'
#
loop_
_entity.id
_entity.type
_entity.pdbx_description
1 polymer ?
#
loop_
_entity_poly.entity_id
_entity_poly.type
_entity_poly.pdbx_seq_one_letter_code
_entity_poly.pdbx_strand_id
1 'polypeptide(L)'
;MRTLVLLTLLALLGTAAAAPPRAVRKPPPANISAEALDQLVYAVLADKAGDYDDALRLYENANRSAPHPNITYNIADLHRRLEKLDRAIEGYKKYIELAPTAPDRAAVEKLIAELARTPGVAVIDGEDLDAIVFVDGKLIGPSPVVISLPEGRHVFERIGPRSYGSQEMTVKPMSRHHVSLGSSRDEGGNVVFHGPPGTTRGSWEDRGHKFRMAGRFTLPPGRHDTFLLSPGRACTPIAFDVPPGDDVVVHVFIDMKPVKGTGCIPITVRANKIVFPPRARDAAIREVAP
;
A
#
# COMPACT_ATOMS: atom_id res chain seq x y z
N MET A 1 -11.47 -14.94 57.40
CA MET A 1 -10.97 -15.93 56.41
C MET A 1 -10.63 -15.18 55.12
N ARG A 2 -9.54 -15.59 54.48
CA ARG A 2 -8.71 -14.88 53.49
C ARG A 2 -9.43 -14.43 52.21
N THR A 3 -9.22 -13.18 51.81
CA THR A 3 -9.48 -12.61 50.48
C THR A 3 -8.39 -13.10 49.50
N LEU A 4 -8.79 -13.80 48.43
CA LEU A 4 -7.90 -14.17 47.33
C LEU A 4 -7.89 -13.03 46.29
N VAL A 5 -6.74 -12.38 46.11
CA VAL A 5 -6.49 -11.46 44.99
C VAL A 5 -5.86 -12.27 43.86
N LEU A 6 -6.57 -12.42 42.75
CA LEU A 6 -6.12 -13.14 41.57
C LEU A 6 -5.28 -12.19 40.69
N LEU A 7 -3.95 -12.29 40.77
CA LEU A 7 -3.04 -11.62 39.83
C LEU A 7 -3.08 -12.37 38.48
N THR A 8 -3.71 -11.76 37.47
CA THR A 8 -3.58 -12.20 36.08
C THR A 8 -2.24 -11.70 35.51
N LEU A 9 -1.31 -12.64 35.33
CA LEU A 9 -0.03 -12.42 34.68
C LEU A 9 -0.27 -12.23 33.17
N LEU A 10 -0.19 -11.00 32.68
CA LEU A 10 -0.27 -10.70 31.25
C LEU A 10 1.06 -11.10 30.59
N ALA A 11 1.10 -12.28 29.96
CA ALA A 11 2.26 -12.71 29.20
C ALA A 11 2.39 -11.87 27.92
N LEU A 12 3.32 -10.91 27.90
CA LEU A 12 3.78 -10.29 26.66
C LEU A 12 4.51 -11.36 25.84
N LEU A 13 3.80 -11.97 24.89
CA LEU A 13 4.44 -12.69 23.79
C LEU A 13 5.11 -11.65 22.88
N GLY A 14 6.36 -11.32 23.20
CA GLY A 14 7.23 -10.59 22.30
C GLY A 14 7.41 -11.41 21.03
N THR A 15 6.86 -10.95 19.91
CA THR A 15 7.19 -11.49 18.60
C THR A 15 8.66 -11.17 18.33
N ALA A 16 9.54 -12.15 18.54
CA ALA A 16 10.91 -12.07 18.06
C ALA A 16 10.84 -11.92 16.53
N ALA A 17 11.09 -10.72 16.02
CA ALA A 17 11.23 -10.49 14.59
C ALA A 17 12.39 -11.40 14.13
N ALA A 18 12.08 -12.40 13.31
CA ALA A 18 13.10 -13.27 12.74
C ALA A 18 14.14 -12.38 12.04
N ALA A 19 15.40 -12.48 12.45
CA ALA A 19 16.47 -11.73 11.82
C ALA A 19 16.47 -12.06 10.32
N PRO A 20 16.57 -11.06 9.43
CA PRO A 20 16.52 -11.30 8.00
C PRO A 20 17.65 -12.26 7.60
N PRO A 21 17.42 -13.14 6.61
CA PRO A 21 18.41 -14.11 6.15
C PRO A 21 19.74 -13.42 5.85
N ARG A 22 20.84 -13.99 6.35
CA ARG A 22 22.15 -13.35 6.26
C ARG A 22 22.74 -13.61 4.88
N ALA A 23 22.74 -12.59 4.02
CA ALA A 23 23.53 -12.60 2.80
C ALA A 23 25.04 -12.60 3.14
N VAL A 24 25.83 -13.26 2.31
CA VAL A 24 27.28 -13.41 2.48
C VAL A 24 27.97 -12.47 1.50
N ARG A 25 28.79 -11.56 2.03
CA ARG A 25 29.57 -10.61 1.23
C ARG A 25 30.41 -11.34 0.18
N LYS A 26 30.40 -10.82 -1.05
CA LYS A 26 31.19 -11.35 -2.16
C LYS A 26 32.60 -10.74 -2.17
N PRO A 27 33.61 -11.53 -2.57
CA PRO A 27 34.97 -11.02 -2.69
C PRO A 27 35.06 -9.95 -3.79
N PRO A 28 36.02 -9.02 -3.67
CA PRO A 28 36.37 -8.11 -4.75
C PRO A 28 36.67 -8.89 -6.05
N PRO A 29 36.24 -8.40 -7.22
CA PRO A 29 36.60 -9.01 -8.49
C PRO A 29 38.10 -8.97 -8.74
N ALA A 30 38.61 -10.01 -9.42
CA ALA A 30 39.94 -9.97 -10.00
C ALA A 30 39.97 -9.05 -11.24
N ASN A 31 41.14 -8.53 -11.60
CA ASN A 31 41.39 -7.79 -12.84
C ASN A 31 40.56 -6.48 -13.00
N ILE A 32 40.45 -5.69 -11.95
CA ILE A 32 39.95 -4.30 -12.00
C ILE A 32 41.10 -3.29 -11.93
N SER A 33 40.85 -2.03 -12.29
CA SER A 33 41.85 -0.97 -12.19
C SER A 33 42.36 -0.79 -10.76
N ALA A 34 43.59 -0.33 -10.60
CA ALA A 34 44.18 -0.06 -9.28
C ALA A 34 43.32 0.92 -8.46
N GLU A 35 42.74 1.93 -9.11
CA GLU A 35 41.86 2.89 -8.46
C GLU A 35 40.53 2.28 -8.00
N ALA A 36 39.90 1.42 -8.81
CA ALA A 36 38.70 0.70 -8.39
C ALA A 36 39.00 -0.31 -7.26
N LEU A 37 40.19 -0.93 -7.29
CA LEU A 37 40.64 -1.84 -6.24
C LEU A 37 40.84 -1.12 -4.91
N ASP A 38 41.49 0.05 -4.93
CA ASP A 38 41.69 0.87 -3.74
C ASP A 38 40.34 1.26 -3.10
N GLN A 39 39.39 1.74 -3.92
CA GLN A 39 38.03 2.05 -3.49
C GLN A 39 37.32 0.84 -2.86
N LEU A 40 37.46 -0.36 -3.44
CA LEU A 40 36.86 -1.58 -2.88
C LEU A 40 37.49 -2.00 -1.55
N VAL A 41 38.80 -1.87 -1.40
CA VAL A 41 39.49 -2.20 -0.15
C VAL A 41 38.97 -1.30 0.97
N TYR A 42 38.92 0.02 0.74
CA TYR A 42 38.36 0.94 1.73
C TYR A 42 36.87 0.68 1.99
N ALA A 43 36.08 0.36 0.98
CA ALA A 43 34.67 0.00 1.15
C ALA A 43 34.49 -1.20 2.09
N VAL A 44 35.30 -2.25 1.91
CA VAL A 44 35.28 -3.46 2.76
C VAL A 44 35.69 -3.15 4.20
N LEU A 45 36.68 -2.26 4.39
CA LEU A 45 37.12 -1.85 5.73
C LEU A 45 36.03 -1.06 6.45
N ALA A 46 35.44 -0.06 5.79
CA ALA A 46 34.33 0.71 6.33
C ALA A 46 33.13 -0.20 6.68
N ASP A 47 32.78 -1.13 5.79
CA ASP A 47 31.69 -2.09 6.00
C ASP A 47 31.94 -3.00 7.22
N LYS A 48 33.17 -3.52 7.36
CA LYS A 48 33.58 -4.30 8.55
C LYS A 48 33.52 -3.47 9.83
N ALA A 49 33.82 -2.18 9.76
CA ALA A 49 33.74 -1.25 10.89
C ALA A 49 32.29 -0.87 11.25
N GLY A 50 31.31 -1.22 10.42
CA GLY A 50 29.91 -0.81 10.61
C GLY A 50 29.61 0.59 10.07
N ASP A 51 30.56 1.23 9.39
CA ASP A 51 30.39 2.53 8.76
C ASP A 51 29.73 2.35 7.38
N TYR A 52 28.42 2.14 7.41
CA TYR A 52 27.65 1.78 6.22
C TYR A 52 27.49 2.93 5.23
N ASP A 53 27.51 4.17 5.70
CA ASP A 53 27.38 5.33 4.81
C ASP A 53 28.66 5.50 3.98
N ASP A 54 29.83 5.43 4.61
CA ASP A 54 31.10 5.47 3.88
C ASP A 54 31.32 4.22 3.02
N ALA A 55 30.99 3.03 3.54
CA ALA A 55 31.07 1.80 2.75
C ALA A 55 30.22 1.88 1.50
N LEU A 56 28.98 2.40 1.59
CA LEU A 56 28.07 2.51 0.46
C LEU A 56 28.64 3.47 -0.59
N ARG A 57 29.08 4.66 -0.17
CA ARG A 57 29.71 5.64 -1.05
C ARG A 57 30.93 5.06 -1.78
N LEU A 58 31.80 4.35 -1.06
CA LEU A 58 33.01 3.75 -1.63
C LEU A 58 32.68 2.58 -2.59
N TYR A 59 31.74 1.72 -2.24
CA TYR A 59 31.27 0.67 -3.15
C TYR A 59 30.63 1.24 -4.42
N GLU A 60 29.81 2.28 -4.30
CA GLU A 60 29.19 2.95 -5.45
C GLU A 60 30.24 3.60 -6.35
N ASN A 61 31.25 4.27 -5.78
CA ASN A 61 32.38 4.82 -6.54
C ASN A 61 33.12 3.71 -7.30
N ALA A 62 33.44 2.62 -6.61
CA ALA A 62 34.12 1.48 -7.23
C ALA A 62 33.28 0.85 -8.36
N ASN A 63 31.97 0.71 -8.15
CA ASN A 63 31.08 0.13 -9.15
C ASN A 63 30.87 1.05 -10.36
N ARG A 64 30.99 2.37 -10.20
CA ARG A 64 31.00 3.30 -11.33
C ARG A 64 32.29 3.20 -12.14
N SER A 65 33.43 3.04 -11.46
CA SER A 65 34.75 2.90 -12.10
C SER A 65 34.94 1.55 -12.78
N ALA A 66 34.44 0.47 -12.16
CA ALA A 66 34.53 -0.89 -12.65
C ALA A 66 33.24 -1.65 -12.34
N PRO A 67 32.18 -1.51 -13.17
CA PRO A 67 30.92 -2.21 -12.96
C PRO A 67 31.10 -3.72 -12.89
N HIS A 68 30.69 -4.34 -11.77
CA HIS A 68 30.88 -5.78 -11.58
C HIS A 68 29.76 -6.42 -10.72
N PRO A 69 29.29 -7.65 -11.03
CA PRO A 69 28.23 -8.31 -10.27
C PRO A 69 28.53 -8.43 -8.76
N ASN A 70 29.75 -8.81 -8.36
CA ASN A 70 30.11 -8.89 -6.93
C ASN A 70 29.97 -7.55 -6.19
N ILE A 71 30.31 -6.43 -6.84
CA ILE A 71 30.21 -5.11 -6.23
C ILE A 71 28.73 -4.73 -6.11
N THR A 72 27.96 -4.94 -7.17
CA THR A 72 26.49 -4.76 -7.17
C THR A 72 25.80 -5.56 -6.06
N TYR A 73 26.20 -6.81 -5.84
CA TYR A 73 25.68 -7.63 -4.73
C TYR A 73 26.02 -7.03 -3.37
N ASN A 74 27.26 -6.58 -3.16
CA ASN A 74 27.68 -6.01 -1.87
C ASN A 74 26.95 -4.69 -1.57
N ILE A 75 26.71 -3.86 -2.58
CA ILE A 75 25.84 -2.67 -2.47
C ILE A 75 24.42 -3.07 -2.05
N ALA A 76 23.85 -4.11 -2.67
CA ALA A 76 22.53 -4.62 -2.34
C ALA A 76 22.43 -5.14 -0.89
N ASP A 77 23.44 -5.91 -0.43
CA ASP A 77 23.50 -6.39 0.95
C ASP A 77 23.66 -5.25 1.97
N LEU A 78 24.40 -4.22 1.61
CA LEU A 78 24.54 -3.04 2.47
C LEU A 78 23.22 -2.27 2.59
N HIS A 79 22.47 -2.11 1.48
CA HIS A 79 21.11 -1.57 1.52
C HIS A 79 20.17 -2.40 2.39
N ARG A 80 20.26 -3.74 2.33
CA ARG A 80 19.45 -4.63 3.17
C ARG A 80 19.73 -4.41 4.66
N ARG A 81 21.00 -4.26 5.04
CA ARG A 81 21.43 -3.99 6.43
C ARG A 81 21.07 -2.58 6.92
N LEU A 82 20.92 -1.64 5.99
CA LEU A 82 20.41 -0.29 6.22
C LEU A 82 18.87 -0.23 6.22
N GLU A 83 18.18 -1.37 6.18
CA GLU A 83 16.70 -1.46 6.11
C GLU A 83 16.08 -0.76 4.88
N LYS A 84 16.90 -0.47 3.86
CA LYS A 84 16.49 0.07 2.56
C LYS A 84 16.13 -1.10 1.62
N LEU A 85 15.09 -1.86 1.99
CA LEU A 85 14.79 -3.15 1.35
C LEU A 85 14.42 -3.02 -0.13
N ASP A 86 13.79 -1.92 -0.54
CA ASP A 86 13.47 -1.65 -1.95
C ASP A 86 14.75 -1.57 -2.80
N ARG A 87 15.75 -0.80 -2.35
CA ARG A 87 17.05 -0.70 -3.00
C ARG A 87 17.82 -2.01 -2.95
N ALA A 88 17.71 -2.77 -1.85
CA ALA A 88 18.33 -4.08 -1.75
C ALA A 88 17.77 -5.06 -2.79
N ILE A 89 16.45 -5.12 -2.93
CA ILE A 89 15.77 -5.97 -3.93
C ILE A 89 16.19 -5.59 -5.35
N GLU A 90 16.22 -4.29 -5.67
CA GLU A 90 16.68 -3.80 -6.97
C GLU A 90 18.14 -4.21 -7.25
N GLY A 91 19.04 -4.04 -6.28
CA GLY A 91 20.44 -4.44 -6.40
C GLY A 91 20.64 -5.95 -6.57
N TYR A 92 19.89 -6.77 -5.83
CA TYR A 92 19.95 -8.22 -5.99
C TYR A 92 19.39 -8.70 -7.34
N LYS A 93 18.31 -8.08 -7.83
CA LYS A 93 17.80 -8.33 -9.18
C LYS A 93 18.88 -7.99 -10.22
N LYS A 94 19.54 -6.84 -10.06
CA LYS A 94 20.62 -6.41 -10.96
C LYS A 94 21.81 -7.37 -10.93
N TYR A 95 22.15 -7.91 -9.76
CA TYR A 95 23.18 -8.95 -9.64
C TYR A 95 22.84 -10.18 -10.48
N ILE A 96 21.59 -10.67 -10.43
CA ILE A 96 21.14 -11.83 -11.22
C ILE A 96 21.17 -11.54 -12.72
N GLU A 97 20.80 -10.32 -13.13
CA GLU A 97 20.91 -9.90 -14.54
C GLU A 97 22.36 -9.91 -15.03
N LEU A 98 23.30 -9.42 -14.21
CA LEU A 98 24.72 -9.35 -14.54
C LEU A 98 25.42 -10.71 -14.48
N ALA A 99 24.92 -11.63 -13.66
CA ALA A 99 25.48 -12.96 -13.46
C ALA A 99 24.38 -14.05 -13.49
N PRO A 100 23.78 -14.34 -14.66
CA PRO A 100 22.62 -15.24 -14.77
C PRO A 100 22.95 -16.71 -14.43
N THR A 101 24.23 -17.09 -14.46
CA THR A 101 24.76 -18.42 -14.12
C THR A 101 25.44 -18.45 -12.75
N ALA A 102 25.25 -17.43 -11.92
CA ALA A 102 25.81 -17.39 -10.58
C ALA A 102 25.41 -18.64 -9.75
N PRO A 103 26.37 -19.32 -9.07
CA PRO A 103 26.06 -20.51 -8.27
C PRO A 103 25.04 -20.27 -7.15
N ASP A 104 24.99 -19.05 -6.62
CA ASP A 104 24.09 -18.65 -5.54
C ASP A 104 22.78 -18.01 -6.04
N ARG A 105 22.51 -18.00 -7.35
CA ARG A 105 21.33 -17.36 -7.95
C ARG A 105 20.03 -17.77 -7.25
N ALA A 106 19.80 -19.08 -7.06
CA ALA A 106 18.58 -19.57 -6.41
C ALA A 106 18.43 -19.06 -4.96
N ALA A 107 19.54 -18.91 -4.23
CA ALA A 107 19.54 -18.35 -2.88
C ALA A 107 19.22 -16.85 -2.90
N VAL A 108 19.73 -16.11 -3.89
CA VAL A 108 19.43 -14.68 -4.07
C VAL A 108 17.98 -14.46 -4.50
N GLU A 109 17.43 -15.28 -5.40
CA GLU A 109 16.02 -15.25 -5.79
C GLU A 109 15.09 -15.50 -4.59
N LYS A 110 15.44 -16.48 -3.75
CA LYS A 110 14.74 -16.74 -2.49
C LYS A 110 14.80 -15.53 -1.55
N LEU A 111 15.97 -14.94 -1.37
CA LEU A 111 16.15 -13.75 -0.54
C LEU A 111 15.31 -12.58 -1.07
N ILE A 112 15.31 -12.32 -2.38
CA ILE A 112 14.45 -11.29 -3.00
C ILE A 112 12.99 -11.54 -2.66
N ALA A 113 12.51 -12.78 -2.80
CA ALA A 113 11.12 -13.13 -2.49
C ALA A 113 10.77 -12.98 -1.01
N GLU A 114 11.71 -13.24 -0.10
CA GLU A 114 11.54 -13.04 1.34
C GLU A 114 11.50 -11.53 1.68
N LEU A 115 12.42 -10.74 1.14
CA LEU A 115 12.45 -9.29 1.36
C LEU A 115 11.19 -8.62 0.83
N ALA A 116 10.73 -8.99 -0.38
CA ALA A 116 9.52 -8.45 -1.01
C ALA A 116 8.23 -8.74 -0.24
N ARG A 117 8.21 -9.78 0.61
CA ARG A 117 7.07 -10.08 1.48
C ARG A 117 7.03 -9.23 2.75
N THR A 118 8.08 -8.48 3.03
CA THR A 118 8.10 -7.58 4.19
C THR A 118 7.08 -6.47 3.94
N PRO A 119 6.05 -6.32 4.78
CA PRO A 119 5.03 -5.31 4.54
C PRO A 119 5.59 -3.91 4.77
N GLY A 120 5.02 -2.93 4.08
CA GLY A 120 5.15 -1.52 4.44
C GLY A 120 4.12 -1.13 5.49
N VAL A 121 4.26 0.09 6.01
CA VAL A 121 3.33 0.69 6.97
C VAL A 121 2.78 1.98 6.37
N ALA A 122 1.46 2.13 6.38
CA ALA A 122 0.77 3.36 6.00
C ALA A 122 0.07 3.97 7.22
N VAL A 123 0.32 5.25 7.46
CA VAL A 123 -0.43 6.09 8.41
C VAL A 123 -1.41 6.90 7.59
N ILE A 124 -2.69 6.71 7.82
CA ILE A 124 -3.78 7.37 7.08
C ILE A 124 -4.49 8.29 8.06
N ASP A 125 -4.43 9.58 7.80
CA ASP A 125 -5.00 10.60 8.67
C ASP A 125 -5.88 11.61 7.92
N GLY A 126 -6.42 12.58 8.67
CA GLY A 126 -7.44 13.47 8.17
C GLY A 126 -7.97 14.50 9.15
N GLU A 127 -8.59 15.55 8.61
CA GLU A 127 -9.28 16.56 9.41
C GLU A 127 -10.65 16.10 9.94
N ASP A 128 -11.33 15.19 9.23
CA ASP A 128 -12.67 14.69 9.59
C ASP A 128 -12.56 13.44 10.46
N LEU A 129 -12.63 13.61 11.78
CA LEU A 129 -12.48 12.54 12.78
C LEU A 129 -13.61 11.50 12.74
N ASP A 130 -14.76 11.85 12.17
CA ASP A 130 -15.89 10.92 11.99
C ASP A 130 -15.69 10.02 10.77
N ALA A 131 -14.63 10.25 9.97
CA ALA A 131 -14.46 9.55 8.71
C ALA A 131 -13.89 8.14 8.89
N ILE A 132 -14.36 7.24 8.02
CA ILE A 132 -13.98 5.84 7.99
C ILE A 132 -13.01 5.61 6.83
N VAL A 133 -11.96 4.84 7.10
CA VAL A 133 -10.92 4.47 6.16
C VAL A 133 -11.25 3.12 5.53
N PHE A 134 -11.13 3.08 4.20
CA PHE A 134 -11.12 1.87 3.40
C PHE A 134 -9.79 1.76 2.67
N VAL A 135 -9.30 0.52 2.52
CA VAL A 135 -8.12 0.22 1.71
C VAL A 135 -8.44 -0.96 0.81
N ASP A 136 -8.24 -0.77 -0.49
CA ASP A 136 -8.63 -1.71 -1.54
C ASP A 136 -10.06 -2.24 -1.35
N GLY A 137 -11.00 -1.32 -1.08
CA GLY A 137 -12.41 -1.65 -0.87
C GLY A 137 -12.74 -2.32 0.47
N LYS A 138 -11.75 -2.61 1.31
CA LYS A 138 -11.94 -3.25 2.62
C LYS A 138 -12.05 -2.19 3.71
N LEU A 139 -13.08 -2.31 4.55
CA LEU A 139 -13.23 -1.49 5.75
C LEU A 139 -12.05 -1.72 6.71
N ILE A 140 -11.33 -0.65 7.04
CA ILE A 140 -10.22 -0.68 7.99
C ILE A 140 -10.66 -0.20 9.36
N GLY A 141 -11.35 0.94 9.44
CA GLY A 141 -11.76 1.54 10.70
C GLY A 141 -11.81 3.07 10.67
N PRO A 142 -11.96 3.74 11.82
CA PRO A 142 -11.97 5.20 11.89
C PRO A 142 -10.61 5.80 11.54
N SER A 143 -10.61 7.03 11.03
CA SER A 143 -9.41 7.85 10.84
C SER A 143 -9.07 8.63 12.13
N PRO A 144 -7.79 8.77 12.51
CA PRO A 144 -6.59 8.24 11.87
C PRO A 144 -6.36 6.74 12.16
N VAL A 145 -5.66 6.06 11.25
CA VAL A 145 -5.32 4.63 11.39
C VAL A 145 -3.92 4.31 10.87
N VAL A 146 -3.26 3.36 11.53
CA VAL A 146 -1.98 2.78 11.08
C VAL A 146 -2.25 1.36 10.61
N ILE A 147 -1.83 1.04 9.39
CA ILE A 147 -1.99 -0.31 8.83
C ILE A 147 -0.70 -0.83 8.23
N SER A 148 -0.56 -2.15 8.26
CA SER A 148 0.50 -2.87 7.57
C SER A 148 -0.05 -3.41 6.25
N LEU A 149 0.67 -3.17 5.15
CA LEU A 149 0.23 -3.54 3.80
C LEU A 149 1.33 -4.31 3.06
N PRO A 150 0.96 -5.32 2.25
CA PRO A 150 1.89 -5.96 1.33
C PRO A 150 2.55 -4.95 0.38
N GLU A 151 3.66 -5.34 -0.26
CA GLU A 151 4.19 -4.59 -1.40
C GLU A 151 3.15 -4.55 -2.53
N GLY A 152 2.94 -3.38 -3.11
CA GLY A 152 2.05 -3.22 -4.26
C GLY A 152 1.41 -1.84 -4.35
N ARG A 153 0.63 -1.64 -5.41
CA ARG A 153 -0.24 -0.48 -5.53
C ARG A 153 -1.50 -0.73 -4.71
N HIS A 154 -1.89 0.27 -3.93
CA HIS A 154 -3.07 0.25 -3.08
C HIS A 154 -3.90 1.51 -3.32
N VAL A 155 -5.22 1.38 -3.16
CA VAL A 155 -6.16 2.50 -3.09
C VAL A 155 -6.50 2.74 -1.63
N PHE A 156 -6.41 4.00 -1.22
CA PHE A 156 -6.82 4.47 0.09
C PHE A 156 -8.01 5.40 -0.09
N GLU A 157 -9.06 5.19 0.69
CA GLU A 157 -10.27 6.00 0.69
C GLU A 157 -10.58 6.41 2.13
N ARG A 158 -10.96 7.68 2.30
CA ARG A 158 -11.53 8.20 3.54
C ARG A 158 -12.90 8.76 3.24
N ILE A 159 -13.90 8.22 3.91
CA ILE A 159 -15.32 8.53 3.69
C ILE A 159 -15.87 9.06 5.01
N GLY A 160 -16.23 10.34 5.06
CA GLY A 160 -16.95 10.93 6.19
C GLY A 160 -18.39 11.28 5.85
N PRO A 161 -19.14 11.92 6.76
CA PRO A 161 -20.54 12.28 6.53
C PRO A 161 -20.75 13.15 5.29
N ARG A 162 -19.86 14.12 5.04
CA ARG A 162 -19.89 15.06 3.89
C ARG A 162 -18.51 15.26 3.26
N SER A 163 -17.61 14.31 3.51
CA SER A 163 -16.24 14.37 3.03
C SER A 163 -15.89 13.08 2.32
N TYR A 164 -15.10 13.20 1.27
CA TYR A 164 -14.53 12.07 0.57
C TYR A 164 -13.13 12.45 0.07
N GLY A 165 -12.20 11.53 0.20
CA GLY A 165 -10.85 11.67 -0.34
C GLY A 165 -10.32 10.30 -0.70
N SER A 166 -9.66 10.19 -1.85
CA SER A 166 -8.97 8.97 -2.24
C SER A 166 -7.62 9.22 -2.89
N GLN A 167 -6.73 8.25 -2.75
CA GLN A 167 -5.40 8.29 -3.33
C GLN A 167 -4.95 6.88 -3.69
N GLU A 168 -4.26 6.74 -4.82
CA GLU A 168 -3.48 5.55 -5.13
C GLU A 168 -2.03 5.75 -4.69
N MET A 169 -1.44 4.75 -4.04
CA MET A 169 -0.03 4.79 -3.65
C MET A 169 0.61 3.40 -3.80
N THR A 170 1.88 3.36 -4.18
CA THR A 170 2.68 2.13 -4.13
C THR A 170 3.33 2.02 -2.76
N VAL A 171 3.00 0.96 -2.04
CA VAL A 171 3.67 0.56 -0.80
C VAL A 171 4.86 -0.32 -1.16
N LYS A 172 6.03 0.03 -0.64
CA LYS A 172 7.28 -0.72 -0.82
C LYS A 172 7.57 -1.57 0.43
N PRO A 173 8.44 -2.59 0.33
CA PRO A 173 8.81 -3.38 1.49
C PRO A 173 9.46 -2.54 2.59
N MET A 174 9.01 -2.70 3.84
CA MET A 174 9.52 -2.00 5.04
C MET A 174 9.44 -0.46 4.98
N SER A 175 8.78 0.11 3.96
CA SER A 175 8.62 1.56 3.87
C SER A 175 7.58 2.07 4.86
N ARG A 176 7.71 3.34 5.24
CA ARG A 176 6.71 4.08 6.01
C ARG A 176 6.12 5.17 5.13
N HIS A 177 4.80 5.20 5.03
CA HIS A 177 4.06 6.16 4.23
C HIS A 177 3.10 6.95 5.11
N HIS A 178 3.01 8.25 4.84
CA HIS A 178 1.97 9.12 5.37
C HIS A 178 1.00 9.42 4.22
N VAL A 179 -0.25 8.98 4.36
CA VAL A 179 -1.30 9.15 3.37
C VAL A 179 -2.29 10.20 3.88
N SER A 180 -2.05 11.46 3.52
CA SER A 180 -2.95 12.55 3.86
C SER A 180 -4.02 12.70 2.78
N LEU A 181 -5.20 12.14 3.05
CA LEU A 181 -6.34 12.23 2.15
C LEU A 181 -7.04 13.58 2.36
N GLY A 182 -6.72 14.59 1.57
CA GLY A 182 -7.48 15.84 1.59
C GLY A 182 -8.95 15.58 1.24
N SER A 183 -9.88 16.28 1.89
CA SER A 183 -11.27 16.35 1.42
C SER A 183 -11.56 17.78 1.00
N SER A 184 -12.19 17.97 -0.16
CA SER A 184 -12.96 19.20 -0.35
C SER A 184 -14.09 19.16 0.69
N ARG A 185 -14.17 20.18 1.55
CA ARG A 185 -15.23 20.21 2.56
C ARG A 185 -16.54 20.37 1.80
N ASP A 186 -17.42 19.38 1.93
CA ASP A 186 -18.76 19.31 1.33
C ASP A 186 -18.87 18.66 -0.06
N GLU A 187 -18.37 17.43 -0.18
CA GLU A 187 -18.82 16.53 -1.24
C GLU A 187 -20.15 15.90 -0.76
N GLY A 188 -21.27 16.46 -1.20
CA GLY A 188 -22.59 15.86 -0.98
C GLY A 188 -22.70 14.46 -1.57
N GLY A 189 -23.90 13.87 -1.51
CA GLY A 189 -24.17 12.56 -2.09
C GLY A 189 -24.04 11.40 -1.12
N ASN A 190 -24.70 10.31 -1.49
CA ASN A 190 -25.01 9.14 -0.66
C ASN A 190 -24.37 7.84 -1.19
N VAL A 191 -23.60 7.91 -2.28
CA VAL A 191 -22.88 6.76 -2.85
C VAL A 191 -21.43 7.13 -3.12
N VAL A 192 -20.50 6.39 -2.56
CA VAL A 192 -19.09 6.40 -2.97
C VAL A 192 -18.86 5.20 -3.87
N PHE A 193 -18.26 5.42 -5.02
CA PHE A 193 -17.98 4.39 -6.00
C PHE A 193 -16.48 4.38 -6.32
N HIS A 194 -15.87 3.19 -6.30
CA HIS A 194 -14.44 3.04 -6.57
C HIS A 194 -14.08 1.66 -7.13
N GLY A 195 -12.85 1.53 -7.60
CA GLY A 195 -12.27 0.25 -8.01
C GLY A 195 -10.77 0.14 -7.67
N PRO A 196 -10.12 -0.95 -8.10
CA PRO A 196 -8.70 -1.19 -7.89
C PRO A 196 -7.78 -0.08 -8.41
N PRO A 197 -6.51 -0.04 -7.97
CA PRO A 197 -5.52 0.89 -8.51
C PRO A 197 -5.47 0.84 -10.05
N GLY A 198 -5.45 2.02 -10.67
CA GLY A 198 -5.42 2.17 -12.13
C GLY A 198 -6.79 2.20 -12.81
N THR A 199 -7.90 1.98 -12.09
CA THR A 199 -9.25 2.07 -12.66
C THR A 199 -9.91 3.43 -12.45
N THR A 200 -9.29 4.34 -11.68
CA THR A 200 -9.85 5.65 -11.27
C THR A 200 -10.30 6.55 -12.42
N ARG A 201 -9.67 6.43 -13.60
CA ARG A 201 -10.03 7.15 -14.83
C ARG A 201 -11.16 6.49 -15.64
N GLY A 202 -11.69 5.37 -15.16
CA GLY A 202 -12.80 4.67 -15.78
C GLY A 202 -14.12 5.42 -15.68
N SER A 203 -15.19 4.77 -16.12
CA SER A 203 -16.54 5.31 -16.05
C SER A 203 -17.55 4.19 -15.93
N TRP A 204 -18.70 4.49 -15.34
CA TRP A 204 -19.86 3.61 -15.21
C TRP A 204 -21.12 4.39 -15.58
N GLU A 205 -22.23 3.68 -15.76
CA GLU A 205 -23.54 4.30 -15.97
C GLU A 205 -24.55 3.78 -14.97
N ASP A 206 -25.50 4.64 -14.60
CA ASP A 206 -26.74 4.28 -13.92
C ASP A 206 -27.90 5.01 -14.59
N ARG A 207 -28.92 4.25 -15.01
CA ARG A 207 -30.17 4.77 -15.59
C ARG A 207 -29.94 5.83 -16.67
N GLY A 208 -29.02 5.56 -17.60
CA GLY A 208 -28.67 6.43 -18.72
C GLY A 208 -27.74 7.61 -18.39
N HIS A 209 -27.35 7.78 -17.13
CA HIS A 209 -26.40 8.82 -16.71
C HIS A 209 -25.02 8.22 -16.56
N LYS A 210 -24.02 8.89 -17.12
CA LYS A 210 -22.62 8.48 -17.06
C LYS A 210 -21.90 9.16 -15.89
N PHE A 211 -21.15 8.37 -15.14
CA PHE A 211 -20.37 8.81 -14.00
C PHE A 211 -18.90 8.46 -14.19
N ARG A 212 -18.00 9.25 -13.59
CA ARG A 212 -16.59 8.88 -13.43
C ARG A 212 -16.47 7.70 -12.46
N MET A 213 -15.45 6.87 -12.61
CA MET A 213 -15.24 5.70 -11.75
C MET A 213 -15.09 6.09 -10.28
N ALA A 214 -13.98 6.72 -9.92
CA ALA A 214 -13.76 7.08 -8.54
C ALA A 214 -14.52 8.36 -8.23
N GLY A 215 -15.39 8.35 -7.21
CA GLY A 215 -16.07 9.55 -6.76
C GLY A 215 -17.18 9.31 -5.75
N ARG A 216 -17.68 10.42 -5.22
CA ARG A 216 -18.91 10.49 -4.42
C ARG A 216 -20.04 11.09 -5.27
N PHE A 217 -21.21 10.49 -5.20
CA PHE A 217 -22.35 10.77 -6.08
C PHE A 217 -23.66 10.76 -5.31
N THR A 218 -24.65 11.47 -5.84
CA THR A 218 -26.04 11.44 -5.36
C THR A 218 -26.85 10.54 -6.28
N LEU A 219 -27.35 9.43 -5.74
CA LEU A 219 -28.27 8.53 -6.44
C LEU A 219 -29.63 8.49 -5.71
N PRO A 220 -30.75 8.33 -6.43
CA PRO A 220 -32.06 8.17 -5.81
C PRO A 220 -32.12 6.88 -4.97
N PRO A 221 -32.95 6.82 -3.92
CA PRO A 221 -33.15 5.59 -3.17
C PRO A 221 -33.68 4.43 -4.03
N GLY A 222 -33.33 3.21 -3.64
CA GLY A 222 -33.80 1.97 -4.24
C GLY A 222 -32.69 1.07 -4.78
N ARG A 223 -33.10 0.04 -5.54
CA ARG A 223 -32.18 -0.89 -6.20
C ARG A 223 -31.54 -0.24 -7.42
N HIS A 224 -30.23 -0.42 -7.53
CA HIS A 224 -29.43 -0.03 -8.69
C HIS A 224 -28.79 -1.27 -9.29
N ASP A 225 -29.00 -1.47 -10.58
CA ASP A 225 -28.33 -2.49 -11.39
C ASP A 225 -27.62 -1.74 -12.53
N THR A 226 -26.33 -1.45 -12.30
CA THR A 226 -25.55 -0.47 -13.07
C THR A 226 -24.48 -1.17 -13.91
N PHE A 227 -23.81 -0.46 -14.81
CA PHE A 227 -22.83 -1.09 -15.70
C PHE A 227 -21.51 -0.32 -15.75
N LEU A 228 -20.41 -1.08 -15.74
CA LEU A 228 -19.09 -0.55 -16.03
C LEU A 228 -18.99 -0.23 -17.53
N LEU A 229 -18.48 0.95 -17.87
CA LEU A 229 -18.23 1.35 -19.26
C LEU A 229 -16.74 1.31 -19.63
N SER A 230 -15.86 1.76 -18.71
CA SER A 230 -14.40 1.82 -18.91
C SER A 230 -13.70 1.37 -17.62
N PRO A 231 -12.64 0.53 -17.66
CA PRO A 231 -11.82 0.17 -18.84
C PRO A 231 -12.43 -0.87 -19.80
N GLY A 232 -13.61 -1.40 -19.48
CA GLY A 232 -14.38 -2.28 -20.37
C GLY A 232 -15.71 -2.64 -19.74
N ARG A 233 -16.60 -3.27 -20.50
CA ARG A 233 -17.92 -3.67 -19.99
C ARG A 233 -17.79 -4.82 -19.00
N ALA A 234 -18.43 -4.72 -17.84
CA ALA A 234 -18.49 -5.81 -16.88
C ALA A 234 -19.34 -6.99 -17.41
N CYS A 235 -19.02 -8.22 -17.00
CA CYS A 235 -19.78 -9.41 -17.39
C CYS A 235 -21.15 -9.52 -16.72
N THR A 236 -21.30 -8.90 -15.56
CA THR A 236 -22.53 -8.85 -14.79
C THR A 236 -22.83 -7.39 -14.43
N PRO A 237 -24.11 -7.05 -14.20
CA PRO A 237 -24.45 -5.76 -13.62
C PRO A 237 -23.77 -5.57 -12.25
N ILE A 238 -23.53 -4.32 -11.91
CA ILE A 238 -23.06 -3.88 -10.60
C ILE A 238 -24.30 -3.55 -9.80
N ALA A 239 -24.65 -4.46 -8.89
CA ALA A 239 -25.90 -4.38 -8.17
C ALA A 239 -25.70 -3.93 -6.72
N PHE A 240 -26.43 -2.90 -6.29
CA PHE A 240 -26.40 -2.40 -4.91
C PHE A 240 -27.69 -1.64 -4.56
N ASP A 241 -27.93 -1.40 -3.27
CA ASP A 241 -29.13 -0.74 -2.76
C ASP A 241 -28.78 0.57 -2.07
N VAL A 242 -29.44 1.65 -2.48
CA VAL A 242 -29.31 2.98 -1.88
C VAL A 242 -30.48 3.18 -0.90
N PRO A 243 -30.23 3.24 0.42
CA PRO A 243 -31.28 3.51 1.40
C PRO A 243 -31.87 4.92 1.24
N PRO A 244 -33.13 5.13 1.66
CA PRO A 244 -33.65 6.49 1.84
C PRO A 244 -32.97 7.19 3.02
N GLY A 245 -32.92 8.52 3.00
CA GLY A 245 -32.28 9.34 4.03
C GLY A 245 -30.87 9.80 3.67
N ASP A 246 -30.30 10.63 4.54
CA ASP A 246 -29.00 11.30 4.33
C ASP A 246 -27.92 10.86 5.35
N ASP A 247 -28.26 9.93 6.24
CA ASP A 247 -27.40 9.41 7.31
C ASP A 247 -26.59 8.17 6.89
N VAL A 248 -26.86 7.63 5.69
CA VAL A 248 -26.16 6.45 5.15
C VAL A 248 -25.42 6.81 3.87
N VAL A 249 -24.13 6.47 3.84
CA VAL A 249 -23.32 6.45 2.63
C VAL A 249 -23.09 5.01 2.20
N VAL A 250 -23.44 4.69 0.95
CA VAL A 250 -23.16 3.38 0.36
C VAL A 250 -21.80 3.43 -0.33
N HIS A 251 -20.83 2.68 0.17
CA HIS A 251 -19.54 2.50 -0.47
C HIS A 251 -19.56 1.27 -1.36
N VAL A 252 -19.42 1.47 -2.67
CA VAL A 252 -19.42 0.44 -3.71
C VAL A 252 -18.01 0.31 -4.28
N PHE A 253 -17.34 -0.81 -4.01
CA PHE A 253 -16.04 -1.14 -4.56
C PHE A 253 -16.14 -2.28 -5.56
N ILE A 254 -15.55 -2.12 -6.74
CA ILE A 254 -15.62 -3.11 -7.82
C ILE A 254 -14.27 -3.78 -8.04
N ASP A 255 -14.08 -4.97 -7.49
CA ASP A 255 -12.93 -5.78 -7.84
C ASP A 255 -13.04 -6.26 -9.29
N MET A 256 -11.97 -6.05 -10.06
CA MET A 256 -11.89 -6.46 -11.45
C MET A 256 -10.81 -7.52 -11.61
N LYS A 257 -11.13 -8.65 -12.24
CA LYS A 257 -10.12 -9.63 -12.62
C LYS A 257 -9.51 -9.25 -13.98
N PRO A 258 -8.18 -9.24 -14.13
CA PRO A 258 -7.55 -9.00 -15.42
C PRO A 258 -8.04 -10.01 -16.46
N VAL A 259 -8.42 -9.53 -17.64
CA VAL A 259 -8.81 -10.38 -18.78
C VAL A 259 -7.80 -10.17 -19.91
N LYS A 260 -7.28 -11.25 -20.48
CA LYS A 260 -6.52 -11.19 -21.73
C LYS A 260 -7.51 -11.28 -22.89
N GLY A 261 -7.68 -10.20 -23.66
CA GLY A 261 -8.46 -10.18 -24.90
C GLY A 261 -9.73 -9.32 -24.87
N THR A 262 -10.57 -9.48 -25.90
CA THR A 262 -11.80 -8.71 -26.14
C THR A 262 -13.00 -9.44 -25.56
N GLY A 263 -13.20 -9.34 -24.25
CA GLY A 263 -14.34 -9.92 -23.55
C GLY A 263 -14.87 -8.95 -22.49
N CYS A 264 -16.02 -9.27 -21.90
CA CYS A 264 -16.47 -8.58 -20.71
C CYS A 264 -15.50 -8.83 -19.54
N ILE A 265 -15.45 -7.91 -18.58
CA ILE A 265 -14.58 -7.98 -17.40
C ILE A 265 -15.34 -8.69 -16.28
N PRO A 266 -14.85 -9.83 -15.75
CA PRO A 266 -15.40 -10.43 -14.54
C PRO A 266 -15.17 -9.50 -13.36
N ILE A 267 -16.24 -9.21 -12.63
CA ILE A 267 -16.21 -8.33 -11.47
C ILE A 267 -16.71 -9.02 -10.22
N THR A 268 -16.34 -8.48 -9.06
CA THR A 268 -16.97 -8.77 -7.78
C THR A 268 -17.31 -7.43 -7.11
N VAL A 269 -18.56 -7.28 -6.68
CA VAL A 269 -19.06 -6.05 -6.08
C VAL A 269 -19.03 -6.18 -4.56
N ARG A 270 -18.37 -5.24 -3.89
CA ARG A 270 -18.41 -5.08 -2.43
C ARG A 270 -19.17 -3.79 -2.12
N ALA A 271 -20.38 -3.91 -1.57
CA ALA A 271 -21.20 -2.79 -1.16
C ALA A 271 -21.30 -2.74 0.38
N ASN A 272 -20.83 -1.65 0.98
CA ASN A 272 -20.85 -1.41 2.42
C ASN A 272 -21.79 -0.24 2.72
N LYS A 273 -22.69 -0.41 3.70
CA LYS A 273 -23.52 0.70 4.22
C LYS A 273 -22.81 1.31 5.41
N ILE A 274 -22.46 2.59 5.31
CA ILE A 274 -21.76 3.33 6.35
C ILE A 274 -22.78 4.29 6.97
N VAL A 275 -23.11 4.08 8.24
CA VAL A 275 -24.05 4.92 8.98
C VAL A 275 -23.27 5.99 9.72
N PHE A 276 -23.58 7.25 9.46
CA PHE A 276 -23.06 8.39 10.21
C PHE A 276 -24.18 8.95 11.09
N PRO A 277 -24.05 8.90 12.43
CA PRO A 277 -25.06 9.46 13.30
C PRO A 277 -25.21 10.98 13.04
N PRO A 278 -26.43 11.55 13.16
CA PRO A 278 -26.64 12.97 13.03
C PRO A 278 -25.73 13.76 13.98
N ARG A 279 -25.10 14.83 13.48
CA ARG A 279 -24.29 15.69 14.36
C ARG A 279 -25.22 16.38 15.36
N ALA A 280 -24.83 16.40 16.63
CA ALA A 280 -25.62 17.00 17.71
C ALA A 280 -26.05 18.47 17.45
N ARG A 281 -25.32 19.20 16.60
CA ARG A 281 -25.68 20.57 16.19
C ARG A 281 -26.89 20.66 15.25
N ASP A 282 -27.16 19.63 14.45
CA ASP A 282 -28.31 19.63 13.53
C ASP A 282 -29.62 19.28 14.25
N ALA A 283 -29.54 18.55 15.37
CA ALA A 283 -30.67 18.26 16.24
C ALA A 283 -31.16 19.53 16.97
N ALA A 284 -30.24 20.38 17.42
CA ALA A 284 -30.57 21.61 18.15
C ALA A 284 -31.28 22.68 17.30
N ILE A 285 -31.14 22.64 15.96
CA ILE A 285 -31.81 23.60 15.07
C ILE A 285 -33.27 23.17 14.78
N ARG A 286 -33.58 21.87 14.85
CA ARG A 286 -34.94 21.35 14.63
C ARG A 286 -35.90 21.59 15.81
N GLU A 287 -35.38 21.80 17.02
CA GLU A 287 -36.20 22.07 18.22
C GLU A 287 -36.53 23.56 18.45
N VAL A 288 -36.08 24.48 17.57
CA VAL A 288 -36.29 25.94 17.73
C VAL A 288 -37.13 26.54 16.59
N ALA A 289 -38.06 25.78 16.03
CA ALA A 289 -39.12 26.32 15.19
C ALA A 289 -40.40 26.50 16.03
N PRO A 290 -40.93 27.74 16.18
CA PRO A 290 -42.14 28.03 16.97
C PRO A 290 -43.42 27.51 16.32
#